data_AF-A0A3B3YES6-F1
#
_entry.id   AF-A0A3B3YES6-F1
#
_cell.length_a   1.000
_cell.length_b   1.000
_cell.length_c   1.000
_cell.angle_alpha   90.00
_cell.angle_beta   90.00
_cell.angle_gamma   90.00
#
_symmetry.space_group_name_H-M   'P 1'
#
loop_
_entity.id
_entity.type
_entity.pdbx_description
1 polymer ?
#
loop_
_entity_poly.entity_id
_entity_poly.type
_entity_poly.pdbx_seq_one_letter_code
_entity_poly.pdbx_strand_id
1 'polypeptide(L)'
;MFCVCESAMAAATISVEQDQFCCPVCLEVLRDPVTIPCGHSYCLDCIEDYWNTAKQKDHYSCPQCRQEFNPKPLLSRNTVLAEVVEKFLKSEVQPAAQHLAKPEEVKCSVCKGRKNRAVKSCPQCLESFCPAHLKGHEERFHRKGHKLIPATDRLKEKLCQQHEKLLRLYCLNDQQCVCSLCVKERHKGHNTVPVVEERANQQKKLKETSLKSVQKLKDAEKELRYAIRYMKHSAEAVVEESERIFSKLIRSIEKQSGEVKEMIKSQERLVVGQAEEMLEKIQREMAEHRRTEAELERLSRSEDHIHFLQKCRSLHFPMRTVEMPNTDALTYFMYKTMRDGLGDLNGGLEETLQREFSRVSDKVNSLKESINPNISEKTKARDADIPYTTEPRKRADFLQYYNDLTLDMNTANSYLSVSDSRRSATTRIEPQPYPDHPDRFTSWAQDVCADLVILDHTVDLQLLDAIADWDQLRSPPQEPVHLHGAHTLLQLSHVGLIVPLGEDQEQTSSEL
;
A
#
# COMPACT_ATOMS: atom_id res chain seq x y z
N MET A 1 -26.33 -22.47 8.97
CA MET A 1 -26.27 -22.63 7.51
C MET A 1 -26.01 -21.27 6.90
N PHE A 2 -24.74 -20.88 6.74
CA PHE A 2 -24.22 -20.07 5.64
C PHE A 2 -22.71 -20.28 5.62
N CYS A 3 -22.23 -20.67 4.45
CA CYS A 3 -20.91 -21.19 4.15
C CYS A 3 -20.01 -20.00 3.80
N VAL A 4 -18.84 -19.88 4.44
CA VAL A 4 -17.80 -18.94 4.04
C VAL A 4 -16.95 -19.65 2.99
N CYS A 5 -17.06 -19.24 1.74
CA CYS A 5 -16.11 -19.64 0.72
C CYS A 5 -14.93 -18.66 0.76
N GLU A 6 -13.79 -19.14 1.26
CA GLU A 6 -12.48 -18.59 0.91
C GLU A 6 -12.33 -18.62 -0.62
N SER A 7 -11.81 -17.56 -1.20
CA SER A 7 -11.30 -17.59 -2.57
C SER A 7 -9.94 -16.93 -2.57
N ALA A 8 -8.92 -17.78 -2.70
CA ALA A 8 -7.58 -17.41 -3.07
C ALA A 8 -7.61 -16.51 -4.32
N MET A 9 -7.03 -15.32 -4.23
CA MET A 9 -6.73 -14.48 -5.39
C MET A 9 -5.57 -15.12 -6.18
N ALA A 10 -5.88 -16.15 -6.96
CA ALA A 10 -5.07 -16.53 -8.09
C ALA A 10 -5.19 -15.40 -9.13
N ALA A 11 -4.08 -14.73 -9.45
CA ALA A 11 -4.03 -13.85 -10.59
C ALA A 11 -4.22 -14.69 -11.86
N ALA A 12 -5.47 -14.83 -12.29
CA ALA A 12 -5.80 -15.47 -13.55
C ALA A 12 -5.40 -14.53 -14.68
N THR A 13 -4.27 -14.81 -15.34
CA THR A 13 -3.95 -14.22 -16.63
C THR A 13 -4.93 -14.82 -17.65
N ILE A 14 -6.07 -14.16 -17.85
CA ILE A 14 -7.01 -14.52 -18.92
C ILE A 14 -6.28 -14.22 -20.24
N SER A 15 -5.89 -15.27 -20.96
CA SER A 15 -5.41 -15.16 -22.34
C SER A 15 -6.60 -14.82 -23.23
N VAL A 16 -6.88 -13.53 -23.39
CA VAL A 16 -7.90 -13.03 -24.33
C VAL A 16 -7.30 -13.08 -25.72
N GLU A 17 -7.98 -13.72 -26.68
CA GLU A 17 -7.55 -13.73 -28.09
C GLU A 17 -7.85 -12.36 -28.73
N GLN A 18 -6.94 -11.87 -29.57
CA GLN A 18 -6.98 -10.54 -30.21
C GLN A 18 -8.30 -10.29 -30.98
N ASP A 19 -8.93 -11.35 -31.46
CA ASP A 19 -10.20 -11.35 -32.19
C ASP A 19 -11.40 -10.88 -31.34
N GLN A 20 -11.30 -10.88 -30.00
CA GLN A 20 -12.38 -10.45 -29.11
C GLN A 20 -12.55 -8.92 -29.01
N PHE A 21 -11.58 -8.15 -29.54
CA PHE A 21 -11.60 -6.68 -29.51
C PHE A 21 -11.70 -6.06 -30.91
N CYS A 22 -12.05 -6.84 -31.92
CA CYS A 22 -12.21 -6.36 -33.28
C CYS A 22 -13.60 -5.78 -33.52
N CYS A 23 -13.66 -4.64 -34.21
CA CYS A 23 -14.90 -4.06 -34.67
C CYS A 23 -15.50 -4.92 -35.79
N PRO A 24 -16.74 -5.39 -35.68
CA PRO A 24 -17.35 -6.25 -36.71
C PRO A 24 -17.63 -5.57 -38.05
N VAL A 25 -17.50 -4.23 -38.11
CA VAL A 25 -17.72 -3.44 -39.34
C VAL A 25 -16.43 -3.27 -40.13
N CYS A 26 -15.35 -2.79 -39.50
CA CYS A 26 -14.06 -2.61 -40.18
C CYS A 26 -13.11 -3.80 -40.03
N LEU A 27 -13.43 -4.77 -39.17
CA LEU A 27 -12.61 -5.94 -38.83
C LEU A 27 -11.25 -5.61 -38.20
N GLU A 28 -11.06 -4.36 -37.77
CA GLU A 28 -9.87 -3.88 -37.06
C GLU A 28 -10.14 -3.76 -35.57
N VAL A 29 -9.08 -3.73 -34.75
CA VAL A 29 -9.19 -3.45 -33.30
C VAL A 29 -9.98 -2.16 -33.07
N LEU A 30 -10.91 -2.19 -32.11
CA LEU A 30 -11.82 -1.09 -31.80
C LEU A 30 -11.08 0.23 -31.52
N ARG A 31 -11.34 1.24 -32.35
CA ARG A 31 -10.93 2.64 -32.14
C ARG A 31 -12.10 3.43 -31.62
N ASP A 32 -11.92 4.08 -30.48
CA ASP A 32 -12.97 4.82 -29.77
C ASP A 32 -14.25 3.97 -29.63
N PRO A 33 -14.17 2.84 -28.90
CA PRO A 33 -15.26 1.87 -28.85
C PRO A 33 -16.53 2.50 -28.29
N VAL A 34 -17.66 2.20 -28.94
CA VAL A 34 -19.01 2.53 -28.47
C VAL A 34 -19.80 1.26 -28.34
N THR A 35 -20.46 1.09 -27.20
CA THR A 35 -21.39 -0.01 -26.94
C THR A 35 -22.82 0.50 -27.09
N ILE A 36 -23.57 -0.05 -28.04
CA ILE A 36 -24.98 0.29 -28.27
C ILE A 36 -25.89 -0.53 -27.34
N PRO A 37 -27.18 -0.18 -27.14
CA PRO A 37 -28.01 -0.78 -26.07
C PRO A 37 -28.21 -2.30 -26.14
N CYS A 38 -28.01 -2.94 -27.29
CA CYS A 38 -28.01 -4.41 -27.40
C CYS A 38 -26.72 -5.09 -26.90
N GLY A 39 -25.75 -4.33 -26.38
CA GLY A 39 -24.49 -4.83 -25.83
C GLY A 39 -23.36 -5.05 -26.85
N HIS A 40 -23.61 -4.85 -28.15
CA HIS A 40 -22.60 -4.95 -29.19
C HIS A 40 -21.74 -3.68 -29.28
N SER A 41 -20.46 -3.83 -29.59
CA SER A 41 -19.50 -2.73 -29.59
C SER A 41 -18.83 -2.53 -30.95
N TYR A 42 -18.66 -1.27 -31.34
CA TYR A 42 -18.12 -0.84 -32.65
C TYR A 42 -17.20 0.36 -32.47
N CYS A 43 -16.38 0.68 -33.49
CA CYS A 43 -15.74 1.99 -33.54
C CYS A 43 -16.82 3.07 -33.70
N LEU A 44 -16.66 4.22 -33.06
CA LEU A 44 -17.59 5.35 -33.16
C LEU A 44 -17.90 5.69 -34.64
N ASP A 45 -16.87 5.92 -35.45
CA ASP A 45 -17.01 6.25 -36.86
C ASP A 45 -17.75 5.15 -37.64
N CYS A 46 -17.46 3.88 -37.34
CA CYS A 46 -18.05 2.74 -38.06
C CYS A 46 -19.55 2.61 -37.84
N ILE A 47 -20.04 2.83 -36.61
CA ILE A 47 -21.48 2.77 -36.33
C ILE A 47 -22.20 4.03 -36.81
N GLU A 48 -21.54 5.19 -36.77
CA GLU A 48 -22.09 6.41 -37.35
C GLU A 48 -22.23 6.32 -38.87
N ASP A 49 -21.21 5.86 -39.58
CA ASP A 49 -21.25 5.66 -41.03
C ASP A 49 -22.32 4.63 -41.44
N TYR A 50 -22.46 3.56 -40.67
CA TYR A 50 -23.49 2.54 -40.90
C TYR A 50 -24.90 3.14 -40.79
N TRP A 51 -25.17 3.94 -39.75
CA TRP A 51 -26.47 4.61 -39.57
C TRP A 51 -26.70 5.81 -40.50
N ASN A 52 -25.63 6.43 -41.02
CA ASN A 52 -25.72 7.57 -41.93
C ASN A 52 -25.79 7.17 -43.42
N THR A 53 -25.74 5.87 -43.74
CA THR A 53 -25.80 5.39 -45.13
C THR A 53 -27.17 5.70 -45.75
N ALA A 54 -27.18 6.31 -46.95
CA ALA A 54 -28.34 6.89 -47.63
C ALA A 54 -29.55 5.96 -47.89
N LYS A 55 -29.48 4.67 -47.54
CA LYS A 55 -30.55 3.67 -47.72
C LYS A 55 -31.44 3.48 -46.47
N GLN A 56 -31.10 4.08 -45.33
CA GLN A 56 -31.75 3.84 -44.03
C GLN A 56 -32.02 5.16 -43.27
N LYS A 57 -32.61 6.17 -43.94
CA LYS A 57 -33.13 7.35 -43.21
C LYS A 57 -34.25 6.86 -42.28
N ASP A 58 -34.03 7.04 -40.97
CA ASP A 58 -34.97 6.74 -39.87
C ASP A 58 -35.03 5.27 -39.40
N HIS A 59 -34.00 4.47 -39.65
CA HIS A 59 -33.94 3.10 -39.13
C HIS A 59 -32.54 2.76 -38.57
N TYR A 60 -32.40 2.83 -37.23
CA TYR A 60 -31.14 2.56 -36.55
C TYR A 60 -31.10 1.10 -36.09
N SER A 61 -30.38 0.24 -36.80
CA SER A 61 -30.26 -1.18 -36.44
C SER A 61 -28.84 -1.54 -36.03
N CYS A 62 -28.71 -2.56 -35.18
CA CYS A 62 -27.42 -3.17 -34.84
C CYS A 62 -26.89 -3.99 -36.04
N PRO A 63 -25.65 -3.76 -36.54
CA PRO A 63 -25.05 -4.57 -37.61
C PRO A 63 -25.01 -6.08 -37.34
N GLN A 64 -24.85 -6.50 -36.08
CA GLN A 64 -24.71 -7.90 -35.70
C GLN A 64 -26.05 -8.61 -35.45
N CYS A 65 -26.87 -8.08 -34.52
CA CYS A 65 -28.12 -8.73 -34.12
C CYS A 65 -29.37 -8.18 -34.81
N ARG A 66 -29.24 -7.11 -35.61
CA ARG A 66 -30.32 -6.45 -36.34
C ARG A 66 -31.43 -5.87 -35.46
N GLN A 67 -31.21 -5.77 -34.15
CA GLN A 67 -32.13 -5.09 -33.25
C GLN A 67 -32.27 -3.62 -33.67
N GLU A 68 -33.52 -3.17 -33.77
CA GLU A 68 -33.89 -1.81 -34.18
C GLU A 68 -33.99 -0.89 -32.96
N PHE A 69 -33.62 0.37 -33.14
CA PHE A 69 -33.66 1.40 -32.12
C PHE A 69 -34.37 2.65 -32.68
N ASN A 70 -35.49 3.01 -32.08
CA ASN A 70 -36.23 4.23 -32.41
C ASN A 70 -36.70 4.86 -31.08
N PRO A 71 -36.15 6.02 -30.66
CA PRO A 71 -35.26 6.95 -31.37
C PRO A 71 -33.79 6.50 -31.46
N LYS A 72 -32.96 7.23 -32.22
CA LYS A 72 -31.51 7.02 -32.33
C LYS A 72 -30.85 6.95 -30.95
N PRO A 73 -30.11 5.87 -30.62
CA PRO A 73 -29.33 5.82 -29.39
C PRO A 73 -28.25 6.91 -29.38
N LEU A 74 -28.04 7.51 -28.22
CA LEU A 74 -26.88 8.38 -27.99
C LEU A 74 -25.61 7.53 -28.00
N LEU A 75 -24.65 7.90 -28.84
CA LEU A 75 -23.36 7.24 -28.92
C LEU A 75 -22.39 7.97 -28.00
N SER A 76 -21.87 7.26 -27.01
CA SER A 76 -20.81 7.74 -26.13
C SER A 76 -19.69 6.72 -26.06
N ARG A 77 -18.45 7.18 -26.06
CA ARG A 77 -17.26 6.33 -25.91
C ARG A 77 -17.39 5.48 -24.64
N ASN A 78 -17.23 4.17 -24.78
CA ASN A 78 -17.10 3.25 -23.66
C ASN A 78 -15.67 3.35 -23.12
N THR A 79 -15.51 4.06 -22.01
CA THR A 79 -14.21 4.32 -21.37
C THR A 79 -13.56 3.05 -20.84
N VAL A 80 -14.36 2.12 -20.30
CA VAL A 80 -13.88 0.83 -19.78
C VAL A 80 -13.32 -0.04 -20.90
N LEU A 81 -14.08 -0.20 -22.00
CA LEU A 81 -13.62 -1.01 -23.13
C LEU A 81 -12.41 -0.36 -23.82
N ALA A 82 -12.37 0.96 -23.92
CA ALA A 82 -11.20 1.67 -24.43
C ALA A 82 -9.95 1.41 -23.58
N GLU A 83 -10.06 1.46 -22.25
CA GLU A 83 -8.94 1.20 -21.35
C GLU A 83 -8.45 -0.25 -21.45
N VAL A 84 -9.37 -1.21 -21.58
CA VAL A 84 -9.03 -2.64 -21.77
C VAL A 84 -8.29 -2.85 -23.09
N VAL A 85 -8.80 -2.28 -24.20
CA VAL A 85 -8.15 -2.38 -25.52
C VAL A 85 -6.77 -1.72 -25.50
N GLU A 86 -6.62 -0.55 -24.87
CA GLU A 86 -5.33 0.12 -24.75
C GLU A 86 -4.32 -0.67 -23.89
N LYS A 87 -4.77 -1.25 -22.77
CA LYS A 87 -3.92 -2.11 -21.92
C LYS A 87 -3.52 -3.39 -22.66
N PHE A 88 -4.43 -3.96 -23.44
CA PHE A 88 -4.16 -5.15 -24.24
C PHE A 88 -3.14 -4.86 -25.36
N LEU A 89 -3.32 -3.77 -26.10
CA LEU A 89 -2.36 -3.29 -27.11
C LEU A 89 -0.99 -2.96 -26.49
N LYS A 90 -0.95 -2.41 -25.27
CA LYS A 90 0.31 -2.16 -24.54
C LYS A 90 0.96 -3.45 -24.03
N SER A 91 0.18 -4.50 -23.76
CA SER A 91 0.65 -5.79 -23.27
C SER A 91 1.13 -6.74 -24.39
N GLU A 92 0.58 -6.63 -25.60
CA GLU A 92 1.01 -7.41 -26.78
C GLU A 92 2.20 -6.78 -27.53
N VAL A 93 2.54 -5.52 -27.25
CA VAL A 93 3.73 -4.85 -27.82
C VAL A 93 4.97 -5.14 -26.97
N GLN A 94 5.29 -6.43 -26.81
CA GLN A 94 6.67 -6.96 -26.75
C GLN A 94 6.64 -8.41 -27.26
N PRO A 95 6.68 -8.58 -28.58
CA PRO A 95 7.97 -8.78 -29.23
C PRO A 95 8.08 -7.99 -30.54
N ALA A 96 9.17 -7.24 -30.67
CA ALA A 96 9.91 -7.01 -31.93
C ALA A 96 9.13 -7.00 -33.26
N ALA A 97 8.09 -6.18 -33.41
CA ALA A 97 7.78 -5.60 -34.71
C ALA A 97 8.75 -4.41 -34.85
N GLN A 98 9.95 -4.57 -35.41
CA GLN A 98 10.11 -4.37 -36.84
C GLN A 98 8.97 -3.53 -37.46
N HIS A 99 8.84 -2.28 -37.01
CA HIS A 99 8.68 -1.19 -37.96
C HIS A 99 9.95 -1.18 -38.85
N LEU A 100 10.02 -2.18 -39.74
CA LEU A 100 10.47 -1.93 -41.09
C LEU A 100 9.48 -0.89 -41.61
N ALA A 101 9.80 0.38 -41.39
CA ALA A 101 9.66 1.33 -42.47
C ALA A 101 10.20 0.56 -43.68
N LYS A 102 9.30 0.14 -44.60
CA LYS A 102 9.74 -0.39 -45.90
C LYS A 102 10.87 0.54 -46.33
N PRO A 103 12.10 0.05 -46.57
CA PRO A 103 13.17 0.92 -47.02
C PRO A 103 12.58 1.68 -48.19
N GLU A 104 12.53 3.01 -48.12
CA GLU A 104 12.02 3.82 -49.23
C GLU A 104 12.65 3.27 -50.50
N GLU A 105 11.82 2.67 -51.36
CA GLU A 105 12.36 1.91 -52.47
C GLU A 105 13.09 2.88 -53.39
N VAL A 106 14.42 2.79 -53.38
CA VAL A 106 15.29 3.69 -54.15
C VAL A 106 14.88 3.59 -55.62
N LYS A 107 14.47 4.71 -56.21
CA LYS A 107 13.98 4.74 -57.59
C LYS A 107 15.14 4.82 -58.57
N CYS A 108 15.00 4.17 -59.73
CA CYS A 108 15.96 4.28 -60.81
C CYS A 108 15.96 5.69 -61.38
N SER A 109 17.14 6.27 -61.50
CA SER A 109 17.34 7.65 -61.94
C SER A 109 17.34 7.82 -63.47
N VAL A 110 17.55 6.72 -64.21
CA VAL A 110 17.64 6.71 -65.69
C VAL A 110 16.29 6.49 -66.38
N CYS A 111 15.28 5.96 -65.68
CA CYS A 111 13.98 5.68 -66.28
C CYS A 111 13.29 6.96 -66.79
N LYS A 112 12.91 7.00 -68.06
CA LYS A 112 12.06 8.04 -68.63
C LYS A 112 10.59 7.69 -68.33
N GLY A 113 9.98 8.36 -67.36
CA GLY A 113 8.58 8.14 -66.95
C GLY A 113 8.44 7.47 -65.57
N ARG A 114 7.58 6.43 -65.46
CA ARG A 114 7.42 5.66 -64.21
C ARG A 114 8.78 5.06 -63.81
N LYS A 115 9.33 5.52 -62.68
CA LYS A 115 10.64 5.06 -62.21
C LYS A 115 10.52 3.68 -61.57
N ASN A 116 11.21 2.71 -62.16
CA ASN A 116 11.32 1.36 -61.61
C ASN A 116 12.23 1.34 -60.38
N ARG A 117 12.06 0.34 -59.50
CA ARG A 117 12.93 0.13 -58.34
C ARG A 117 14.39 -0.09 -58.77
N ALA A 118 15.30 0.67 -58.19
CA ALA A 118 16.73 0.49 -58.35
C ALA A 118 17.24 -0.68 -57.49
N VAL A 119 18.18 -1.44 -58.03
CA VAL A 119 18.81 -2.59 -57.34
C VAL A 119 20.27 -2.32 -57.00
N LYS A 120 20.96 -1.50 -57.79
CA LYS A 120 22.33 -1.06 -57.52
C LYS A 120 22.51 0.42 -57.84
N SER A 121 23.42 1.07 -57.14
CA SER A 121 23.90 2.43 -57.44
C SER A 121 25.35 2.39 -57.90
N CYS A 122 25.71 3.28 -58.83
CA CYS A 122 27.09 3.47 -59.29
C CYS A 122 27.65 4.77 -58.70
N PRO A 123 28.55 4.70 -57.72
CA PRO A 123 29.28 5.84 -57.15
C PRO A 123 29.98 6.72 -58.19
N GLN A 124 30.45 6.13 -59.28
CA GLN A 124 31.16 6.84 -60.35
C GLN A 124 30.21 7.57 -61.30
N CYS A 125 29.00 7.05 -61.52
CA CYS A 125 27.99 7.72 -62.35
C CYS A 125 27.09 8.65 -61.51
N LEU A 126 27.07 8.49 -60.19
CA LEU A 126 26.11 9.12 -59.27
C LEU A 126 24.65 8.73 -59.56
N GLU A 127 24.44 7.56 -60.17
CA GLU A 127 23.13 7.08 -60.63
C GLU A 127 22.73 5.76 -59.97
N SER A 128 21.41 5.55 -59.83
CA SER A 128 20.79 4.33 -59.31
C SER A 128 20.02 3.61 -60.43
N PHE A 129 20.28 2.32 -60.61
CA PHE A 129 19.82 1.55 -61.78
C PHE A 129 18.81 0.47 -61.37
N CYS A 130 17.67 0.40 -62.08
CA CYS A 130 16.80 -0.77 -62.08
C CYS A 130 17.47 -1.92 -62.86
N PRO A 131 17.00 -3.18 -62.74
CA PRO A 131 17.64 -4.33 -63.39
C PRO A 131 17.90 -4.14 -64.89
N ALA A 132 16.95 -3.53 -65.62
CA ALA A 132 17.08 -3.26 -67.05
C ALA A 132 18.21 -2.27 -67.36
N HIS A 133 18.24 -1.12 -66.66
CA HIS A 133 19.29 -0.11 -66.87
C HIS A 133 20.64 -0.53 -66.26
N LEU A 134 20.63 -1.43 -65.28
CA LEU A 134 21.85 -2.00 -64.71
C LEU A 134 22.54 -2.90 -65.73
N LYS A 135 21.78 -3.76 -66.43
CA LYS A 135 22.32 -4.62 -67.48
C LYS A 135 23.01 -3.80 -68.58
N GLY A 136 22.34 -2.75 -69.08
CA GLY A 136 22.92 -1.83 -70.06
C GLY A 136 24.13 -1.04 -69.54
N HIS A 137 24.18 -0.75 -68.24
CA HIS A 137 25.35 -0.14 -67.59
C HIS A 137 26.54 -1.11 -67.52
N GLU A 138 26.31 -2.34 -67.07
CA GLU A 138 27.33 -3.39 -67.00
C GLU A 138 27.89 -3.70 -68.41
N GLU A 139 27.03 -3.77 -69.42
CA GLU A 139 27.39 -3.97 -70.83
C GLU A 139 28.31 -2.86 -71.37
N ARG A 140 27.95 -1.60 -71.10
CA ARG A 140 28.70 -0.42 -71.56
C ARG A 140 30.06 -0.28 -70.88
N PHE A 141 30.17 -0.69 -69.62
CA PHE A 141 31.37 -0.52 -68.82
C PHE A 141 32.17 -1.82 -68.58
N HIS A 142 31.91 -2.90 -69.33
CA HIS A 142 32.58 -4.20 -69.17
C HIS A 142 34.11 -4.15 -69.12
N ARG A 143 34.76 -3.28 -69.91
CA ARG A 143 36.25 -3.20 -69.97
C ARG A 143 36.89 -2.40 -68.84
N LYS A 144 36.16 -1.46 -68.23
CA LYS A 144 36.59 -0.64 -67.07
C LYS A 144 35.44 -0.57 -66.07
N GLY A 145 35.07 -1.73 -65.52
CA GLY A 145 33.87 -1.90 -64.70
C GLY A 145 33.82 -0.91 -63.54
N HIS A 146 32.74 -0.13 -63.46
CA HIS A 146 32.49 0.69 -62.28
C HIS A 146 32.07 -0.21 -61.11
N LYS A 147 32.51 0.14 -59.90
CA LYS A 147 32.19 -0.64 -58.70
C LYS A 147 30.82 -0.24 -58.16
N LEU A 148 29.83 -1.09 -58.41
CA LEU A 148 28.46 -0.91 -57.98
C LEU A 148 28.27 -1.25 -56.49
N ILE A 149 27.36 -0.55 -55.83
CA ILE A 149 26.93 -0.79 -54.45
C ILE A 149 25.42 -1.06 -54.41
N PRO A 150 24.86 -1.63 -53.32
CA PRO A 150 23.41 -1.74 -53.16
C PRO A 150 22.73 -0.39 -53.37
N ALA A 151 21.54 -0.40 -53.98
CA ALA A 151 20.82 0.83 -54.26
C ALA A 151 20.62 1.66 -52.98
N THR A 152 20.99 2.93 -53.05
CA THR A 152 20.81 3.90 -51.95
C THR A 152 20.37 5.24 -52.52
N ASP A 153 19.42 5.86 -51.84
CA ASP A 153 18.99 7.24 -52.01
C ASP A 153 20.07 8.24 -51.54
N ARG A 154 20.87 7.85 -50.57
CA ARG A 154 21.95 8.64 -49.95
C ARG A 154 23.32 8.37 -50.56
N LEU A 155 23.39 8.23 -51.89
CA LEU A 155 24.64 7.90 -52.59
C LEU A 155 25.74 8.95 -52.34
N LYS A 156 25.38 10.24 -52.30
CA LYS A 156 26.31 11.35 -52.05
C LYS A 156 26.96 11.28 -50.66
N GLU A 157 26.24 10.81 -49.64
CA GLU A 157 26.77 10.66 -48.27
C GLU A 157 27.80 9.54 -48.14
N LYS A 158 27.86 8.62 -49.12
CA LYS A 158 28.85 7.52 -49.15
C LYS A 158 30.16 7.94 -49.82
N LEU A 159 30.24 9.16 -50.33
CA LEU A 159 31.40 9.70 -51.04
C LEU A 159 32.12 10.73 -50.18
N CYS A 160 33.44 10.77 -50.30
CA CYS A 160 34.25 11.85 -49.77
C CYS A 160 33.92 13.14 -50.51
N GLN A 161 33.60 14.20 -49.76
CA GLN A 161 33.26 15.50 -50.33
C GLN A 161 34.44 16.16 -51.07
N GLN A 162 35.69 15.82 -50.73
CA GLN A 162 36.88 16.41 -51.33
C GLN A 162 37.39 15.66 -52.56
N HIS A 163 37.28 14.32 -52.55
CA HIS A 163 37.88 13.47 -53.59
C HIS A 163 36.86 12.71 -54.42
N GLU A 164 35.57 12.81 -54.10
CA GLU A 164 34.45 12.11 -54.75
C GLU A 164 34.62 10.57 -54.81
N LYS A 165 35.46 10.03 -53.93
CA LYS A 165 35.71 8.58 -53.78
C LYS A 165 34.95 8.01 -52.60
N LEU A 166 34.58 6.72 -52.71
CA LEU A 166 33.90 6.00 -51.65
C LEU A 166 34.66 6.06 -50.31
N LEU A 167 33.91 6.36 -49.25
CA LEU A 167 34.36 6.30 -47.87
C LEU A 167 34.42 4.83 -47.40
N ARG A 168 35.60 4.21 -47.50
CA ARG A 168 35.82 2.80 -47.15
C ARG A 168 36.63 2.59 -45.89
N LEU A 169 37.30 3.63 -45.42
CA LEU A 169 38.17 3.59 -44.26
C LEU A 169 37.59 4.51 -43.17
N TYR A 170 37.90 4.21 -41.92
CA TYR A 170 37.54 5.01 -40.77
C TYR A 170 38.84 5.39 -40.05
N CYS A 171 39.03 6.67 -39.82
CA CYS A 171 40.19 7.17 -39.07
C CYS A 171 39.85 7.17 -37.58
N LEU A 172 40.54 6.36 -36.79
CA LEU A 172 40.27 6.22 -35.34
C LEU A 172 40.64 7.48 -34.56
N ASN A 173 41.72 8.16 -34.96
CA ASN A 173 42.17 9.39 -34.33
C ASN A 173 41.15 10.52 -34.47
N ASP A 174 40.65 10.74 -35.70
CA ASP A 174 39.74 11.85 -36.01
C ASP A 174 38.26 11.45 -36.01
N GLN A 175 37.96 10.18 -35.73
CA GLN A 175 36.62 9.61 -35.64
C GLN A 175 35.71 9.93 -36.84
N GLN A 176 36.23 9.75 -38.06
CA GLN A 176 35.51 10.05 -39.29
C GLN A 176 35.77 9.03 -40.40
N CYS A 177 34.75 8.84 -41.24
CA CYS A 177 34.86 8.05 -42.46
C CYS A 177 35.68 8.80 -43.50
N VAL A 178 36.71 8.15 -44.06
CA VAL A 178 37.66 8.74 -45.01
C VAL A 178 37.82 7.87 -46.27
N CYS A 179 38.23 8.49 -47.38
CA CYS A 179 38.59 7.74 -48.59
C CYS A 179 40.10 7.45 -48.64
N SER A 180 40.53 6.61 -49.58
CA SER A 180 41.95 6.22 -49.71
C SER A 180 42.90 7.37 -50.03
N LEU A 181 42.41 8.48 -50.61
CA LEU A 181 43.23 9.67 -50.87
C LEU A 181 43.41 10.52 -49.62
N CYS A 182 42.34 10.73 -48.83
CA CYS A 182 42.41 11.38 -47.52
C CYS A 182 43.49 10.77 -46.63
N VAL A 183 43.62 9.43 -46.60
CA VAL A 183 44.63 8.73 -45.79
C VAL A 183 46.06 9.05 -46.23
N LYS A 184 46.30 9.22 -47.53
CA LYS A 184 47.62 9.56 -48.05
C LYS A 184 47.99 11.02 -47.85
N GLU A 185 46.99 11.90 -47.85
CA GLU A 185 47.17 13.35 -47.79
C GLU A 185 47.07 13.88 -46.35
N ARG A 186 45.85 13.90 -45.79
CA ARG A 186 45.53 14.59 -44.53
C ARG A 186 45.64 13.70 -43.29
N HIS A 187 45.36 12.40 -43.42
CA HIS A 187 45.41 11.44 -42.30
C HIS A 187 46.67 10.56 -42.36
N LYS A 188 47.77 11.12 -42.86
CA LYS A 188 49.03 10.40 -43.01
C LYS A 188 49.60 10.08 -41.63
N GLY A 189 49.78 8.79 -41.35
CA GLY A 189 50.26 8.32 -40.04
C GLY A 189 49.17 8.13 -38.98
N HIS A 190 47.89 8.45 -39.29
CA HIS A 190 46.79 8.12 -38.40
C HIS A 190 46.40 6.65 -38.51
N ASN A 191 45.83 6.10 -37.43
CA ASN A 191 45.34 4.73 -37.46
C ASN A 191 44.02 4.68 -38.22
N THR A 192 44.01 3.92 -39.33
CA THR A 192 42.84 3.78 -40.20
C THR A 192 42.48 2.32 -40.36
N VAL A 193 41.20 2.02 -40.17
CA VAL A 193 40.64 0.67 -40.25
C VAL A 193 39.53 0.63 -41.31
N PRO A 194 39.19 -0.52 -41.88
CA PRO A 194 38.02 -0.64 -42.75
C PRO A 194 36.73 -0.24 -42.02
N VAL A 195 35.86 0.53 -42.69
CA VAL A 195 34.56 0.97 -42.11
C VAL A 195 33.70 -0.20 -41.65
N VAL A 196 33.79 -1.35 -42.33
CA VAL A 196 33.03 -2.55 -41.97
C VAL A 196 33.47 -3.10 -40.62
N GLU A 197 34.77 -3.07 -40.34
CA GLU A 197 35.36 -3.54 -39.08
C GLU A 197 34.99 -2.60 -37.94
N GLU A 198 35.22 -1.29 -38.10
CA GLU A 198 34.88 -0.33 -37.06
C GLU A 198 33.38 -0.29 -36.76
N ARG A 199 32.53 -0.42 -37.80
CA ARG A 199 31.08 -0.57 -37.61
C ARG A 199 30.75 -1.75 -36.71
N ALA A 200 31.37 -2.91 -36.94
CA ALA A 200 31.13 -4.10 -36.13
C ALA A 200 31.56 -3.88 -34.67
N ASN A 201 32.72 -3.24 -34.45
CA ASN A 201 33.23 -2.90 -33.12
C ASN A 201 32.31 -1.91 -32.40
N GLN A 202 31.92 -0.80 -33.03
CA GLN A 202 31.00 0.18 -32.45
C GLN A 202 29.63 -0.43 -32.18
N GLN A 203 29.11 -1.26 -33.09
CA GLN A 203 27.84 -1.94 -32.89
C GLN A 203 27.89 -2.89 -31.69
N LYS A 204 28.99 -3.64 -31.51
CA LYS A 204 29.20 -4.50 -30.33
C LYS A 204 29.24 -3.66 -29.06
N LYS A 205 30.05 -2.59 -29.02
CA LYS A 205 30.17 -1.68 -27.88
C LYS A 205 28.84 -1.02 -27.48
N LEU A 206 28.04 -0.62 -28.47
CA LEU A 206 26.71 -0.05 -28.24
C LEU A 206 25.74 -1.07 -27.67
N LYS A 207 25.74 -2.31 -28.17
CA LYS A 207 24.92 -3.40 -27.63
C LYS A 207 25.28 -3.72 -26.18
N GLU A 208 26.57 -3.80 -25.87
CA GLU A 208 27.06 -4.06 -24.50
C GLU A 208 26.70 -2.92 -23.55
N THR A 209 26.89 -1.66 -23.96
CA THR A 209 26.49 -0.49 -23.17
C THR A 209 24.98 -0.45 -22.95
N SER A 210 24.20 -0.72 -24.01
CA SER A 210 22.73 -0.78 -23.92
C SER A 210 22.27 -1.86 -22.95
N LEU A 211 22.86 -3.06 -23.01
CA LEU A 211 22.55 -4.15 -22.08
C LEU A 211 22.87 -3.77 -20.63
N LYS A 212 24.03 -3.16 -20.38
CA LYS A 212 24.42 -2.67 -19.04
C LYS A 212 23.44 -1.61 -18.52
N SER A 213 23.02 -0.66 -19.36
CA SER A 213 22.05 0.37 -18.97
C SER A 213 20.68 -0.23 -18.65
N VAL A 214 20.20 -1.18 -19.48
CA VAL A 214 18.94 -1.89 -19.21
C VAL A 214 19.03 -2.68 -17.91
N GLN A 215 20.16 -3.32 -17.62
CA GLN A 215 20.34 -4.04 -16.37
C GLN A 215 20.28 -3.10 -15.16
N LYS A 216 20.98 -1.97 -15.20
CA LYS A 216 20.91 -0.95 -14.14
C LYS A 216 19.49 -0.43 -13.91
N LEU A 217 18.72 -0.23 -14.98
CA LEU A 217 17.32 0.18 -14.88
C LEU A 217 16.45 -0.91 -14.26
N LYS A 218 16.66 -2.18 -14.60
CA LYS A 218 15.96 -3.32 -13.97
C LYS A 218 16.28 -3.44 -12.49
N ASP A 219 17.53 -3.21 -12.10
CA ASP A 219 17.93 -3.25 -10.69
C ASP A 219 17.31 -2.07 -9.92
N ALA A 220 17.37 -0.86 -10.47
CA ALA A 220 16.69 0.31 -9.89
C ALA A 220 15.16 0.13 -9.79
N GLU A 221 14.54 -0.52 -10.78
CA GLU A 221 13.12 -0.86 -10.75
C GLU A 221 12.80 -1.83 -9.60
N LYS A 222 13.63 -2.85 -9.36
CA LYS A 222 13.45 -3.77 -8.24
C LYS A 222 13.55 -3.06 -6.89
N GLU A 223 14.56 -2.22 -6.72
CA GLU A 223 14.74 -1.41 -5.50
C GLU A 223 13.55 -0.48 -5.26
N LEU A 224 13.08 0.21 -6.31
CA LEU A 224 11.91 1.08 -6.20
C LEU A 224 10.63 0.30 -5.86
N ARG A 225 10.44 -0.89 -6.46
CA ARG A 225 9.32 -1.77 -6.12
C ARG A 225 9.39 -2.25 -4.68
N TYR A 226 10.58 -2.54 -4.16
CA TYR A 226 10.78 -2.88 -2.75
C TYR A 226 10.43 -1.71 -1.84
N ALA A 227 10.96 -0.51 -2.11
CA ALA A 227 10.66 0.70 -1.34
C ALA A 227 9.16 1.02 -1.32
N ILE A 228 8.47 0.90 -2.46
CA ILE A 228 7.01 1.08 -2.54
C ILE A 228 6.27 0.07 -1.66
N ARG A 229 6.66 -1.22 -1.70
CA ARG A 229 6.06 -2.23 -0.83
C ARG A 229 6.31 -1.91 0.63
N TYR A 230 7.54 -1.58 1.00
CA TYR A 230 7.90 -1.24 2.37
C TYR A 230 7.08 -0.06 2.90
N MET A 231 6.98 1.04 2.13
CA MET A 231 6.17 2.20 2.51
C MET A 231 4.69 1.86 2.70
N LYS A 232 4.13 0.98 1.86
CA LYS A 232 2.75 0.51 2.02
C LYS A 232 2.55 -0.27 3.31
N HIS A 233 3.39 -1.29 3.56
CA HIS A 233 3.29 -2.10 4.78
C HIS A 233 3.51 -1.24 6.04
N SER A 234 4.44 -0.28 5.99
CA SER A 234 4.65 0.65 7.11
C SER A 234 3.43 1.54 7.36
N ALA A 235 2.77 2.05 6.31
CA ALA A 235 1.54 2.82 6.46
C ALA A 235 0.39 1.97 7.02
N GLU A 236 0.24 0.73 6.54
CA GLU A 236 -0.74 -0.24 7.04
C GLU A 236 -0.50 -0.55 8.52
N ALA A 237 0.74 -0.79 8.94
CA ALA A 237 1.08 -1.04 10.35
C ALA A 237 0.72 0.13 11.27
N VAL A 238 0.90 1.38 10.83
CA VAL A 238 0.48 2.57 11.60
C VAL A 238 -1.04 2.64 11.72
N VAL A 239 -1.78 2.25 10.67
CA VAL A 239 -3.24 2.17 10.71
C VAL A 239 -3.70 1.10 11.70
N GLU A 240 -3.16 -0.11 11.60
CA GLU A 240 -3.48 -1.23 12.52
C GLU A 240 -3.20 -0.87 13.98
N GLU A 241 -2.05 -0.24 14.26
CA GLU A 241 -1.71 0.21 15.61
C GLU A 241 -2.69 1.29 16.11
N SER A 242 -3.10 2.21 15.23
CA SER A 242 -4.11 3.22 15.57
C SER A 242 -5.46 2.59 15.91
N GLU A 243 -5.92 1.62 15.11
CA GLU A 243 -7.16 0.88 15.35
C GLU A 243 -7.09 0.10 16.66
N ARG A 244 -5.93 -0.51 16.97
CA ARG A 244 -5.68 -1.20 18.23
C ARG A 244 -5.79 -0.27 19.43
N ILE A 245 -5.21 0.94 19.34
CA ILE A 245 -5.29 1.95 20.41
C ILE A 245 -6.73 2.42 20.60
N PHE A 246 -7.44 2.80 19.53
CA PHE A 246 -8.82 3.25 19.64
C PHE A 246 -9.75 2.16 20.16
N SER A 247 -9.54 0.90 19.77
CA SER A 247 -10.28 -0.25 20.30
C SER A 247 -10.04 -0.46 21.80
N LYS A 248 -8.84 -0.20 22.31
CA LYS A 248 -8.56 -0.21 23.76
C LYS A 248 -9.29 0.93 24.48
N LEU A 249 -9.31 2.14 23.91
CA LEU A 249 -10.02 3.29 24.48
C LEU A 249 -11.53 3.07 24.53
N ILE A 250 -12.14 2.59 23.44
CA ILE A 250 -13.58 2.27 23.37
C ILE A 250 -13.95 1.28 24.48
N ARG A 251 -13.20 0.17 24.61
CA ARG A 251 -13.43 -0.83 25.67
C ARG A 251 -13.32 -0.25 27.07
N SER A 252 -12.38 0.68 27.29
CA SER A 252 -12.24 1.36 28.59
C SER A 252 -13.44 2.25 28.89
N ILE A 253 -13.93 3.00 27.89
CA ILE A 253 -15.12 3.88 28.02
C ILE A 253 -16.37 3.03 28.27
N GLU A 254 -16.55 1.94 27.53
CA GLU A 254 -17.68 1.01 27.73
C GLU A 254 -17.67 0.40 29.14
N LYS A 255 -16.49 -0.01 29.62
CA LYS A 255 -16.33 -0.51 31.00
C LYS A 255 -16.74 0.54 32.03
N GLN A 256 -16.22 1.76 31.92
CA GLN A 256 -16.56 2.87 32.83
C GLN A 256 -18.05 3.23 32.76
N SER A 257 -18.65 3.21 31.57
CA SER A 257 -20.10 3.40 31.39
C SER A 257 -20.90 2.34 32.13
N GLY A 258 -20.46 1.07 32.07
CA GLY A 258 -21.03 -0.02 32.84
C GLY A 258 -20.95 0.19 34.35
N GLU A 259 -19.79 0.62 34.86
CA GLU A 259 -19.57 0.93 36.28
C GLU A 259 -20.50 2.05 36.76
N VAL A 260 -20.62 3.14 36.00
CA VAL A 260 -21.55 4.24 36.30
C VAL A 260 -23.01 3.76 36.34
N LYS A 261 -23.41 2.95 35.37
CA LYS A 261 -24.77 2.38 35.33
C LYS A 261 -25.07 1.54 36.57
N GLU A 262 -24.12 0.72 37.01
CA GLU A 262 -24.32 -0.10 38.22
C GLU A 262 -24.31 0.73 39.50
N MET A 263 -23.54 1.82 39.58
CA MET A 263 -23.63 2.78 40.69
C MET A 263 -25.01 3.46 40.77
N ILE A 264 -25.59 3.85 39.63
CA ILE A 264 -26.93 4.46 39.60
C ILE A 264 -27.98 3.45 40.07
N LYS A 265 -27.94 2.22 39.55
CA LYS A 265 -28.88 1.16 39.94
C LYS A 265 -28.72 0.72 41.40
N SER A 266 -27.50 0.69 41.94
CA SER A 266 -27.31 0.33 43.35
C SER A 266 -27.95 1.36 44.26
N GLN A 267 -27.81 2.65 43.93
CA GLN A 267 -28.45 3.73 44.64
C GLN A 267 -29.98 3.69 44.51
N GLU A 268 -30.51 3.38 43.33
CA GLU A 268 -31.95 3.14 43.12
C GLU A 268 -32.47 2.03 44.05
N ARG A 269 -31.81 0.87 44.07
CA ARG A 269 -32.20 -0.27 44.93
C ARG A 269 -32.24 0.11 46.41
N LEU A 270 -31.30 0.94 46.88
CA LEU A 270 -31.27 1.39 48.28
C LEU A 270 -32.48 2.27 48.61
N VAL A 271 -32.80 3.26 47.78
CA VAL A 271 -33.92 4.19 48.02
C VAL A 271 -35.26 3.47 47.87
N VAL A 272 -35.41 2.62 46.85
CA VAL A 272 -36.62 1.82 46.63
C VAL A 272 -36.83 0.82 47.77
N GLY A 273 -35.78 0.11 48.20
CA GLY A 273 -35.87 -0.84 49.30
C GLY A 273 -36.34 -0.20 50.62
N GLN A 274 -35.90 1.02 50.92
CA GLN A 274 -36.40 1.78 52.07
C GLN A 274 -37.91 2.08 51.97
N ALA A 275 -38.38 2.43 50.77
CA ALA A 275 -39.81 2.69 50.54
C ALA A 275 -40.65 1.41 50.63
N GLU A 276 -40.14 0.29 50.10
CA GLU A 276 -40.78 -1.03 50.19
C GLU A 276 -40.90 -1.51 51.64
N GLU A 277 -39.88 -1.31 52.48
CA GLU A 277 -39.93 -1.66 53.91
C GLU A 277 -41.02 -0.87 54.66
N MET A 278 -41.16 0.42 54.36
CA MET A 278 -42.25 1.25 54.90
C MET A 278 -43.61 0.77 54.43
N LEU A 279 -43.74 0.40 53.15
CA LEU A 279 -44.97 -0.15 52.59
C LEU A 279 -45.37 -1.47 53.28
N GLU A 280 -44.42 -2.39 53.49
CA GLU A 280 -44.67 -3.64 54.22
C GLU A 280 -45.11 -3.40 55.66
N LYS A 281 -44.55 -2.39 56.33
CA LYS A 281 -44.97 -1.98 57.67
C LYS A 281 -46.42 -1.50 57.67
N ILE A 282 -46.80 -0.62 56.75
CA ILE A 282 -48.17 -0.14 56.60
C ILE A 282 -49.13 -1.30 56.34
N GLN A 283 -48.79 -2.21 55.42
CA GLN A 283 -49.63 -3.36 55.09
C GLN A 283 -49.84 -4.29 56.29
N ARG A 284 -48.80 -4.52 57.11
CA ARG A 284 -48.91 -5.31 58.35
C ARG A 284 -49.85 -4.65 59.35
N GLU A 285 -49.70 -3.34 59.58
CA GLU A 285 -50.58 -2.58 60.48
C GLU A 285 -52.04 -2.59 59.97
N MET A 286 -52.28 -2.39 58.67
CA MET A 286 -53.61 -2.50 58.06
C MET A 286 -54.24 -3.89 58.24
N ALA A 287 -53.46 -4.96 58.07
CA ALA A 287 -53.94 -6.32 58.24
C ALA A 287 -54.32 -6.62 59.71
N GLU A 288 -53.56 -6.07 60.67
CA GLU A 288 -53.89 -6.17 62.09
C GLU A 288 -55.17 -5.41 62.42
N HIS A 289 -55.33 -4.18 61.92
CA HIS A 289 -56.57 -3.42 62.08
C HIS A 289 -57.80 -4.16 61.54
N ARG A 290 -57.70 -4.75 60.33
CA ARG A 290 -58.78 -5.56 59.75
C ARG A 290 -59.14 -6.78 60.61
N ARG A 291 -58.16 -7.42 61.25
CA ARG A 291 -58.42 -8.54 62.18
C ARG A 291 -59.17 -8.07 63.43
N THR A 292 -58.75 -6.94 64.01
CA THR A 292 -59.42 -6.35 65.19
C THR A 292 -60.83 -5.88 64.85
N GLU A 293 -61.05 -5.33 63.66
CA GLU A 293 -62.36 -4.93 63.15
C GLU A 293 -63.29 -6.14 62.92
N ALA A 294 -62.80 -7.22 62.30
CA ALA A 294 -63.59 -8.44 62.13
C ALA A 294 -63.98 -9.07 63.47
N GLU A 295 -63.09 -9.03 64.47
CA GLU A 295 -63.41 -9.49 65.82
C GLU A 295 -64.46 -8.60 66.50
N LEU A 296 -64.39 -7.28 66.30
CA LEU A 296 -65.42 -6.35 66.77
C LEU A 296 -66.78 -6.63 66.12
N GLU A 297 -66.83 -6.86 64.80
CA GLU A 297 -68.06 -7.25 64.10
C GLU A 297 -68.65 -8.57 64.62
N ARG A 298 -67.79 -9.54 64.91
CA ARG A 298 -68.23 -10.83 65.47
C ARG A 298 -68.84 -10.65 66.86
N LEU A 299 -68.21 -9.83 67.71
CA LEU A 299 -68.70 -9.52 69.05
C LEU A 299 -70.01 -8.72 69.01
N SER A 300 -70.16 -7.78 68.06
CA SER A 300 -71.37 -6.94 67.97
C SER A 300 -72.62 -7.71 67.55
N ARG A 301 -72.46 -8.85 66.87
CA ARG A 301 -73.56 -9.77 66.49
C ARG A 301 -73.97 -10.72 67.63
N SER A 302 -73.24 -10.76 68.74
CA SER A 302 -73.55 -11.61 69.89
C SER A 302 -74.62 -10.98 70.78
N GLU A 303 -75.59 -11.79 71.24
CA GLU A 303 -76.58 -11.35 72.23
C GLU A 303 -76.04 -11.38 73.68
N ASP A 304 -74.84 -11.93 73.90
CA ASP A 304 -74.18 -11.92 75.20
C ASP A 304 -73.50 -10.57 75.48
N HIS A 305 -74.27 -9.67 76.07
CA HIS A 305 -73.84 -8.31 76.42
C HIS A 305 -72.70 -8.28 77.45
N ILE A 306 -72.58 -9.28 78.33
CA ILE A 306 -71.50 -9.34 79.34
C ILE A 306 -70.19 -9.69 78.64
N HIS A 307 -70.20 -10.70 77.77
CA HIS A 307 -69.03 -11.08 76.98
C HIS A 307 -68.57 -9.92 76.09
N PHE A 308 -69.49 -9.20 75.45
CA PHE A 308 -69.16 -8.02 74.65
C PHE A 308 -68.41 -6.98 75.48
N LEU A 309 -68.94 -6.57 76.64
CA LEU A 309 -68.31 -5.54 77.49
C LEU A 309 -66.95 -5.98 78.04
N GLN A 310 -66.78 -7.28 78.36
CA GLN A 310 -65.50 -7.83 78.81
C GLN A 310 -64.44 -7.81 77.70
N LYS A 311 -64.80 -8.21 76.47
CA LYS A 311 -63.84 -8.26 75.36
C LYS A 311 -63.61 -6.92 74.67
N CYS A 312 -64.62 -6.06 74.59
CA CYS A 312 -64.50 -4.75 73.97
C CYS A 312 -63.43 -3.88 74.65
N ARG A 313 -63.25 -4.01 75.98
CA ARG A 313 -62.17 -3.32 76.71
C ARG A 313 -60.75 -3.73 76.27
N SER A 314 -60.60 -4.89 75.64
CA SER A 314 -59.30 -5.39 75.16
C SER A 314 -59.03 -5.09 73.68
N LEU A 315 -60.00 -4.54 72.94
CA LEU A 315 -59.81 -4.13 71.56
C LEU A 315 -59.12 -2.77 71.51
N HIS A 316 -58.07 -2.66 70.70
CA HIS A 316 -57.30 -1.43 70.55
C HIS A 316 -57.13 -1.09 69.07
N PHE A 317 -57.34 0.18 68.72
CA PHE A 317 -57.15 0.71 67.36
C PHE A 317 -56.09 1.81 67.43
N PRO A 318 -54.79 1.46 67.42
CA PRO A 318 -53.74 2.46 67.48
C PRO A 318 -53.76 3.30 66.20
N MET A 319 -53.97 4.61 66.31
CA MET A 319 -53.79 5.51 65.17
C MET A 319 -52.33 5.97 65.16
N ARG A 320 -51.54 5.50 64.20
CA ARG A 320 -50.17 5.96 63.96
C ARG A 320 -50.12 6.81 62.69
N THR A 321 -49.62 8.03 62.80
CA THR A 321 -49.27 8.84 61.64
C THR A 321 -47.99 8.28 61.02
N VAL A 322 -48.06 7.84 59.77
CA VAL A 322 -46.88 7.43 59.02
C VAL A 322 -46.30 8.68 58.35
N GLU A 323 -45.11 9.10 58.76
CA GLU A 323 -44.39 10.17 58.08
C GLU A 323 -43.91 9.67 56.73
N MET A 324 -44.33 10.34 55.65
CA MET A 324 -43.88 10.01 54.31
C MET A 324 -42.44 10.49 54.12
N PRO A 325 -41.57 9.69 53.51
CA PRO A 325 -40.25 10.18 53.10
C PRO A 325 -40.43 11.35 52.13
N ASN A 326 -39.71 12.45 52.35
CA ASN A 326 -39.73 13.60 51.46
C ASN A 326 -38.96 13.28 50.18
N THR A 327 -39.63 12.64 49.23
CA THR A 327 -39.05 12.12 47.97
C THR A 327 -38.68 13.22 46.98
N ASP A 328 -39.43 14.31 46.95
CA ASP A 328 -39.38 15.26 45.81
C ASP A 328 -38.06 16.06 45.76
N ALA A 329 -37.54 16.46 46.92
CA ALA A 329 -36.29 17.21 46.99
C ALA A 329 -35.05 16.32 46.83
N LEU A 330 -35.06 15.13 47.44
CA LEU A 330 -33.91 14.21 47.45
C LEU A 330 -33.70 13.55 46.08
N THR A 331 -34.77 13.07 45.44
CA THR A 331 -34.68 12.43 44.11
C THR A 331 -34.26 13.44 43.04
N TYR A 332 -34.76 14.67 43.09
CA TYR A 332 -34.34 15.73 42.17
C TYR A 332 -32.88 16.14 42.39
N PHE A 333 -32.44 16.30 43.65
CA PHE A 333 -31.05 16.63 43.96
C PHE A 333 -30.08 15.56 43.46
N MET A 334 -30.39 14.27 43.70
CA MET A 334 -29.58 13.15 43.23
C MET A 334 -29.49 13.11 41.70
N TYR A 335 -30.61 13.25 41.00
CA TYR A 335 -30.63 13.30 39.54
C TYR A 335 -29.77 14.45 39.01
N LYS A 336 -29.94 15.65 39.60
CA LYS A 336 -29.19 16.83 39.19
C LYS A 336 -27.68 16.64 39.40
N THR A 337 -27.25 16.22 40.58
CA THR A 337 -25.83 15.98 40.88
C THR A 337 -25.20 14.94 39.95
N MET A 338 -25.91 13.83 39.68
CA MET A 338 -25.42 12.81 38.74
C MET A 338 -25.33 13.34 37.31
N ARG A 339 -26.33 14.10 36.86
CA ARG A 339 -26.36 14.70 35.53
C ARG A 339 -25.25 15.72 35.34
N ASP A 340 -25.02 16.57 36.34
CA ASP A 340 -23.96 17.59 36.32
C ASP A 340 -22.58 16.89 36.23
N GLY A 341 -22.33 15.88 37.08
CA GLY A 341 -21.08 15.11 37.04
C GLY A 341 -20.86 14.34 35.73
N LEU A 342 -21.92 13.84 35.08
CA LEU A 342 -21.84 13.25 33.74
C LEU A 342 -21.53 14.29 32.67
N GLY A 343 -22.06 15.52 32.82
CA GLY A 343 -21.74 16.65 31.95
C GLY A 343 -20.26 17.03 32.04
N ASP A 344 -19.73 17.11 33.26
CA ASP A 344 -18.31 17.39 33.51
C ASP A 344 -17.39 16.31 32.91
N LEU A 345 -17.75 15.03 33.08
CA LEU A 345 -17.03 13.91 32.47
C LEU A 345 -17.01 14.03 30.93
N ASN A 346 -18.16 14.30 30.32
CA ASN A 346 -18.26 14.43 28.87
C ASN A 346 -17.41 15.60 28.35
N GLY A 347 -17.50 16.76 28.99
CA GLY A 347 -16.71 17.94 28.62
C GLY A 347 -15.21 17.68 28.71
N GLY A 348 -14.75 17.06 29.80
CA GLY A 348 -13.33 16.73 29.98
C GLY A 348 -12.80 15.71 28.98
N LEU A 349 -13.63 14.72 28.59
CA LEU A 349 -13.28 13.74 27.58
C LEU A 349 -13.20 14.38 26.19
N GLU A 350 -14.19 15.20 25.82
CA GLU A 350 -14.25 15.88 24.52
C GLU A 350 -13.06 16.84 24.33
N GLU A 351 -12.72 17.63 25.36
CA GLU A 351 -11.55 18.52 25.34
C GLU A 351 -10.24 17.74 25.18
N THR A 352 -10.10 16.63 25.90
CA THR A 352 -8.89 15.79 25.83
C THR A 352 -8.76 15.11 24.47
N LEU A 353 -9.86 14.55 23.94
CA LEU A 353 -9.88 13.93 22.62
C LEU A 353 -9.54 14.93 21.53
N GLN A 354 -10.13 16.13 21.56
CA GLN A 354 -9.89 17.16 20.56
C GLN A 354 -8.42 17.64 20.57
N ARG A 355 -7.85 17.83 21.76
CA ARG A 355 -6.46 18.21 21.95
C ARG A 355 -5.50 17.15 21.42
N GLU A 356 -5.70 15.89 21.80
CA GLU A 356 -4.82 14.80 21.35
C GLU A 356 -4.97 14.51 19.85
N PHE A 357 -6.19 14.61 19.31
CA PHE A 357 -6.42 14.48 17.87
C PHE A 357 -5.69 15.57 17.08
N SER A 358 -5.69 16.81 17.58
CA SER A 358 -4.94 17.91 16.96
C SER A 358 -3.43 17.61 16.92
N ARG A 359 -2.85 17.08 18.01
CA ARG A 359 -1.43 16.68 18.07
C ARG A 359 -1.08 15.59 17.06
N VAL A 360 -1.97 14.61 16.86
CA VAL A 360 -1.79 13.55 15.86
C VAL A 360 -1.88 14.14 14.45
N SER A 361 -2.87 15.01 14.20
CA SER A 361 -3.03 15.71 12.92
C SER A 361 -1.79 16.53 12.56
N ASP A 362 -1.21 17.26 13.52
CA ASP A 362 0.01 18.05 13.32
C ASP A 362 1.18 17.16 12.90
N LYS A 363 1.40 16.02 13.57
CA LYS A 363 2.45 15.06 13.19
C LYS A 363 2.25 14.53 11.77
N VAL A 364 1.02 14.23 11.37
CA VAL A 364 0.68 13.79 10.01
C VAL A 364 0.95 14.89 8.98
N ASN A 365 0.63 16.15 9.30
CA ASN A 365 0.86 17.27 8.40
C ASN A 365 2.36 17.60 8.27
N SER A 366 3.14 17.55 9.34
CA SER A 366 4.61 17.70 9.28
C SER A 366 5.29 16.65 8.41
N LEU A 367 4.78 15.41 8.40
CA LEU A 367 5.25 14.36 7.48
C LEU A 367 4.95 14.72 6.02
N LYS A 368 3.77 15.27 5.71
CA LYS A 368 3.42 15.70 4.34
C LYS A 368 4.33 16.82 3.83
N GLU A 369 4.66 17.77 4.70
CA GLU A 369 5.57 18.88 4.37
C GLU A 369 7.01 18.39 4.12
N SER A 370 7.45 17.39 4.89
CA SER A 370 8.77 16.77 4.74
C SER A 370 8.95 16.00 3.42
N ILE A 371 7.85 15.50 2.84
CA ILE A 371 7.85 14.72 1.58
C ILE A 371 7.85 15.65 0.35
N ASN A 372 7.55 16.95 0.50
CA ASN A 372 7.39 17.90 -0.60
C ASN A 372 8.42 19.06 -0.59
N PRO A 373 9.75 18.82 -0.71
CA PRO A 373 10.73 19.89 -0.60
C PRO A 373 11.01 20.63 -1.93
N ASN A 374 10.06 20.81 -2.85
CA ASN A 374 10.15 21.79 -3.96
C ASN A 374 8.89 21.86 -4.85
N ILE A 375 7.92 22.75 -4.54
CA ILE A 375 7.31 23.72 -5.49
C ILE A 375 6.80 24.92 -4.68
N SER A 376 7.70 25.80 -4.24
CA SER A 376 7.40 27.25 -4.12
C SER A 376 8.69 28.01 -3.87
N GLU A 377 9.18 28.69 -4.90
CA GLU A 377 10.24 29.68 -4.75
C GLU A 377 9.79 30.82 -3.81
N LYS A 378 10.72 31.19 -2.91
CA LYS A 378 10.88 32.50 -2.25
C LYS A 378 9.66 33.07 -1.52
N THR A 379 9.78 33.18 -0.19
CA THR A 379 9.96 34.49 0.47
C THR A 379 10.66 34.34 1.83
N LYS A 380 11.73 35.11 1.96
CA LYS A 380 12.60 35.49 3.10
C LYS A 380 12.18 35.14 4.54
N ALA A 381 13.11 34.43 5.20
CA ALA A 381 13.72 34.66 6.52
C ALA A 381 12.83 34.94 7.75
N ARG A 382 12.99 34.09 8.77
CA ARG A 382 13.56 34.49 10.09
C ARG A 382 14.02 33.27 10.87
N ASP A 383 15.19 33.43 11.50
CA ASP A 383 15.83 32.50 12.41
C ASP A 383 14.91 32.06 13.55
N ALA A 384 14.75 30.75 13.69
CA ALA A 384 14.58 30.05 14.95
C ALA A 384 14.97 28.58 14.69
N ASP A 385 15.89 28.06 15.50
CA ASP A 385 16.40 26.70 15.45
C ASP A 385 15.28 25.66 15.27
N ILE A 386 15.26 25.03 14.09
CA ILE A 386 14.54 23.79 13.82
C ILE A 386 15.58 22.68 13.93
N PRO A 387 15.52 21.78 14.93
CA PRO A 387 16.39 20.61 14.95
C PRO A 387 15.97 19.68 13.81
N TYR A 388 16.78 19.68 12.75
CA TYR A 388 16.79 18.65 11.74
C TYR A 388 16.87 17.26 12.40
N THR A 389 16.00 16.35 11.98
CA THR A 389 16.10 14.92 12.29
C THR A 389 17.33 14.33 11.60
N THR A 390 18.48 14.39 12.26
CA THR A 390 19.61 13.50 11.96
C THR A 390 19.34 12.13 12.56
N GLU A 391 19.66 11.07 11.83
CA GLU A 391 19.69 9.68 12.30
C GLU A 391 20.21 9.60 13.75
N PRO A 392 19.57 8.81 14.64
CA PRO A 392 20.00 8.69 16.03
C PRO A 392 21.43 8.14 16.09
N ARG A 393 22.35 8.87 16.72
CA ARG A 393 23.79 8.54 16.76
C ARG A 393 24.31 8.31 18.17
N LYS A 394 23.55 8.70 19.20
CA LYS A 394 23.91 8.55 20.61
C LYS A 394 22.83 7.81 21.38
N ARG A 395 23.20 7.14 22.48
CA ARG A 395 22.28 6.37 23.33
C ARG A 395 21.03 7.16 23.75
N ALA A 396 21.17 8.45 24.04
CA ALA A 396 20.04 9.32 24.39
C ALA A 396 19.01 9.45 23.25
N ASP A 397 19.48 9.44 21.99
CA ASP A 397 18.63 9.53 20.79
C ASP A 397 17.88 8.21 20.52
N PHE A 398 18.37 7.08 21.04
CA PHE A 398 17.67 5.79 20.94
C PHE A 398 16.67 5.58 22.08
N LEU A 399 16.95 6.11 23.27
CA LEU A 399 16.06 5.99 24.43
C LEU A 399 14.70 6.68 24.26
N GLN A 400 14.56 7.63 23.32
CA GLN A 400 13.26 8.22 22.98
C GLN A 400 12.30 7.26 22.26
N TYR A 401 12.81 6.14 21.73
CA TYR A 401 12.04 5.06 21.10
C TYR A 401 11.87 3.83 22.01
N TYR A 402 12.30 3.93 23.27
CA TYR A 402 12.23 2.84 24.24
C TYR A 402 10.78 2.46 24.54
N ASN A 403 10.45 1.18 24.38
CA ASN A 403 9.19 0.57 24.81
C ASN A 403 9.51 -0.60 25.76
N ASP A 404 8.72 -0.75 26.82
CA ASP A 404 8.83 -1.87 27.77
C ASP A 404 8.21 -3.12 27.12
N LEU A 405 9.07 -4.02 26.61
CA LEU A 405 8.65 -5.24 25.92
C LEU A 405 8.40 -6.36 26.93
N THR A 406 7.30 -7.10 26.74
CA THR A 406 6.96 -8.29 27.53
C THR A 406 6.74 -9.48 26.59
N LEU A 407 7.48 -10.56 26.82
CA LEU A 407 7.45 -11.77 26.01
C LEU A 407 6.22 -12.62 26.38
N ASP A 408 5.51 -13.11 25.36
CA ASP A 408 4.33 -13.96 25.54
C ASP A 408 4.72 -15.45 25.51
N MET A 409 4.47 -16.13 26.63
CA MET A 409 4.74 -17.55 26.76
C MET A 409 3.78 -18.44 25.96
N ASN A 410 2.65 -17.90 25.49
CA ASN A 410 1.69 -18.66 24.68
C ASN A 410 2.14 -18.78 23.23
N THR A 411 2.93 -17.81 22.75
CA THR A 411 3.46 -17.80 21.38
C THR A 411 4.88 -18.38 21.33
N ALA A 412 5.67 -18.23 22.39
CA ALA A 412 7.08 -18.65 22.46
C ALA A 412 7.34 -20.08 21.94
N ASN A 413 8.33 -20.24 21.07
CA ASN A 413 8.73 -21.54 20.56
C ASN A 413 9.22 -22.46 21.69
N SER A 414 8.97 -23.77 21.57
CA SER A 414 9.36 -24.74 22.59
C SER A 414 10.88 -24.77 22.87
N TYR A 415 11.75 -24.34 21.95
CA TYR A 415 13.20 -24.32 22.18
C TYR A 415 13.71 -23.01 22.81
N LEU A 416 12.81 -22.10 23.20
CA LEU A 416 13.14 -20.87 23.91
C LEU A 416 12.72 -20.98 25.38
N SER A 417 13.58 -20.49 26.27
CA SER A 417 13.34 -20.40 27.70
C SER A 417 13.19 -18.93 28.08
N VAL A 418 11.95 -18.49 28.25
CA VAL A 418 11.63 -17.12 28.71
C VAL A 418 11.94 -17.01 30.21
N SER A 419 12.56 -15.91 30.65
CA SER A 419 12.82 -15.63 32.05
C SER A 419 11.53 -15.36 32.84
N ASP A 420 11.57 -15.52 34.16
CA ASP A 420 10.39 -15.28 35.03
C ASP A 420 9.90 -13.83 34.93
N SER A 421 10.80 -12.89 34.64
CA SER A 421 10.48 -11.47 34.42
C SER A 421 9.85 -11.19 33.04
N ARG A 422 9.78 -12.20 32.16
CA ARG A 422 9.25 -12.12 30.78
C ARG A 422 9.90 -11.02 29.92
N ARG A 423 11.13 -10.66 30.25
CA ARG A 423 11.90 -9.58 29.60
C ARG A 423 13.10 -10.10 28.81
N SER A 424 13.39 -11.39 28.90
CA SER A 424 14.49 -12.04 28.19
C SER A 424 14.15 -13.49 27.86
N ALA A 425 14.73 -14.01 26.78
CA ALA A 425 14.61 -15.41 26.38
C ALA A 425 15.98 -15.97 26.01
N THR A 426 16.18 -17.25 26.30
CA THR A 426 17.43 -17.98 26.01
C THR A 426 17.12 -19.23 25.21
N THR A 427 17.86 -19.48 24.13
CA THR A 427 17.72 -20.70 23.33
C THR A 427 18.25 -21.91 24.10
N ARG A 428 17.46 -22.98 24.14
CA ARG A 428 17.84 -24.26 24.74
C ARG A 428 17.78 -25.36 23.69
N ILE A 429 18.63 -26.37 23.86
CA ILE A 429 18.72 -27.52 22.96
C ILE A 429 17.51 -28.45 23.17
N GLU A 430 16.97 -28.48 24.39
CA GLU A 430 15.81 -29.30 24.75
C GLU A 430 14.52 -28.46 24.79
N PRO A 431 13.40 -28.99 24.29
CA PRO A 431 12.12 -28.28 24.30
C PRO A 431 11.62 -28.06 25.74
N GLN A 432 11.21 -26.84 26.03
CA GLN A 432 10.61 -26.40 27.27
C GLN A 432 9.17 -26.91 27.39
N PRO A 433 8.71 -27.26 28.60
CA PRO A 433 7.41 -27.88 28.85
C PRO A 433 6.27 -26.84 28.84
N TYR A 434 6.16 -26.05 27.77
CA TYR A 434 5.06 -25.11 27.61
C TYR A 434 3.77 -25.82 27.18
N PRO A 435 2.59 -25.40 27.66
CA PRO A 435 1.32 -25.96 27.20
C PRO A 435 1.09 -25.71 25.70
N ASP A 436 0.50 -26.68 24.99
CA ASP A 436 0.10 -26.49 23.60
C ASP A 436 -0.88 -25.33 23.45
N HIS A 437 -0.61 -24.45 22.48
CA HIS A 437 -1.42 -23.28 22.18
C HIS A 437 -1.49 -23.09 20.65
N PRO A 438 -2.66 -22.76 20.08
CA PRO A 438 -2.82 -22.62 18.62
C PRO A 438 -1.90 -21.56 18.00
N ASP A 439 -1.51 -20.56 18.79
CA ASP A 439 -0.65 -19.45 18.36
C ASP A 439 0.85 -19.72 18.62
N ARG A 440 1.23 -20.93 19.03
CA ARG A 440 2.63 -21.29 19.36
C ARG A 440 3.45 -21.53 18.10
N PHE A 441 4.62 -20.89 18.00
CA PHE A 441 5.53 -21.11 16.87
C PHE A 441 6.15 -22.50 16.91
N THR A 442 6.05 -23.23 15.81
CA THR A 442 6.48 -24.63 15.69
C THR A 442 7.73 -24.83 14.80
N SER A 443 8.17 -23.82 14.06
CA SER A 443 9.45 -23.80 13.31
C SER A 443 10.51 -22.94 14.00
N TRP A 444 11.79 -23.16 13.66
CA TRP A 444 13.02 -22.62 14.31
C TRP A 444 12.87 -21.32 15.10
N ALA A 445 13.46 -21.34 16.32
CA ALA A 445 13.58 -20.28 17.33
C ALA A 445 13.06 -18.89 16.90
N GLN A 446 11.74 -18.76 16.88
CA GLN A 446 11.02 -17.50 16.72
C GLN A 446 10.41 -17.17 18.08
N ASP A 447 10.79 -16.04 18.65
CA ASP A 447 10.05 -15.40 19.72
C ASP A 447 9.37 -14.16 19.14
N VAL A 448 8.06 -14.07 19.31
CA VAL A 448 7.28 -12.91 18.88
C VAL A 448 6.80 -12.23 20.14
N CYS A 449 7.44 -11.11 20.46
CA CYS A 449 6.81 -10.08 21.28
C CYS A 449 5.60 -9.54 20.48
N ALA A 450 4.62 -8.96 21.15
CA ALA A 450 3.45 -8.36 20.48
C ALA A 450 3.79 -7.27 19.43
N ASP A 451 5.09 -6.92 19.28
CA ASP A 451 5.67 -6.24 18.14
C ASP A 451 6.90 -7.07 17.64
N LEU A 452 6.89 -7.46 16.36
CA LEU A 452 7.65 -8.54 15.71
C LEU A 452 9.18 -8.31 15.54
N VAL A 453 10.00 -9.39 15.67
CA VAL A 453 11.33 -9.52 15.02
C VAL A 453 11.44 -10.90 14.35
N ILE A 454 11.80 -10.95 13.06
CA ILE A 454 12.12 -12.16 12.30
C ILE A 454 13.55 -12.00 11.75
N LEU A 455 14.43 -12.97 12.03
CA LEU A 455 15.76 -13.06 11.41
C LEU A 455 15.76 -14.23 10.42
N ASP A 456 15.92 -13.92 9.12
CA ASP A 456 15.82 -14.88 8.01
C ASP A 456 17.10 -14.93 7.18
N HIS A 457 18.29 -14.92 7.80
CA HIS A 457 19.49 -15.40 7.12
C HIS A 457 20.70 -15.64 8.05
N THR A 458 21.54 -16.60 7.67
CA THR A 458 22.82 -16.94 8.33
C THR A 458 23.86 -15.82 8.38
N VAL A 459 23.65 -14.71 7.66
CA VAL A 459 24.52 -13.53 7.70
C VAL A 459 24.26 -12.68 8.95
N ASP A 460 23.06 -12.75 9.52
CA ASP A 460 22.67 -12.00 10.72
C ASP A 460 23.25 -12.59 12.02
N LEU A 461 23.72 -13.84 11.98
CA LEU A 461 24.41 -14.50 13.10
C LEU A 461 25.82 -13.95 13.34
N GLN A 462 26.51 -13.44 12.30
CA GLN A 462 27.85 -12.84 12.47
C GLN A 462 27.81 -11.51 13.25
N LEU A 463 26.65 -10.86 13.32
CA LEU A 463 26.45 -9.62 14.09
C LEU A 463 26.20 -9.90 15.58
N LEU A 464 25.65 -11.07 15.93
CA LEU A 464 25.49 -11.52 17.31
C LEU A 464 26.82 -12.04 17.89
N ASP A 465 27.69 -12.65 17.08
CA ASP A 465 29.04 -13.04 17.52
C ASP A 465 29.91 -11.82 17.86
N ALA A 466 29.71 -10.68 17.20
CA ALA A 466 30.37 -9.42 17.55
C ALA A 466 29.87 -8.83 18.89
N ILE A 467 28.71 -9.29 19.37
CA ILE A 467 28.13 -8.92 20.67
C ILE A 467 28.54 -9.93 21.75
N ALA A 468 29.10 -11.10 21.40
CA ALA A 468 29.49 -12.13 22.35
C ALA A 468 30.84 -11.87 23.07
N ASP A 469 31.69 -10.97 22.57
CA ASP A 469 32.95 -10.58 23.23
C ASP A 469 32.69 -9.48 24.29
N TRP A 470 32.00 -9.88 25.37
CA TRP A 470 31.52 -9.04 26.47
C TRP A 470 32.61 -8.43 27.39
N ASP A 471 33.90 -8.66 27.14
CA ASP A 471 34.97 -8.15 28.00
C ASP A 471 35.61 -6.82 27.54
N GLN A 472 35.35 -6.32 26.32
CA GLN A 472 35.99 -5.09 25.81
C GLN A 472 35.15 -3.81 25.92
N LEU A 473 33.88 -3.87 26.37
CA LEU A 473 33.00 -2.69 26.48
C LEU A 473 32.59 -2.35 27.92
N ARG A 474 33.38 -2.74 28.91
CA ARG A 474 33.18 -2.33 30.31
C ARG A 474 33.54 -0.86 30.60
N SER A 475 33.88 -0.08 29.57
CA SER A 475 34.14 1.37 29.64
C SER A 475 33.42 2.11 28.49
N PRO A 476 32.89 3.33 28.72
CA PRO A 476 32.12 4.06 27.73
C PRO A 476 32.99 4.48 26.54
N PRO A 477 32.51 4.39 25.28
CA PRO A 477 33.18 5.05 24.17
C PRO A 477 32.82 6.54 24.22
N GLN A 478 33.83 7.39 24.44
CA GLN A 478 33.68 8.85 24.49
C GLN A 478 33.69 9.52 23.11
N GLU A 479 33.73 8.75 22.01
CA GLU A 479 33.81 9.29 20.65
C GLU A 479 32.80 8.65 19.67
N PRO A 480 32.38 9.39 18.64
CA PRO A 480 31.39 8.95 17.66
C PRO A 480 31.93 7.82 16.78
N VAL A 481 31.17 6.71 16.71
CA VAL A 481 31.49 5.59 15.83
C VAL A 481 31.12 5.95 14.38
N HIS A 482 32.14 6.05 13.51
CA HIS A 482 31.94 6.25 12.08
C HIS A 482 31.67 4.91 11.38
N LEU A 483 30.40 4.62 11.09
CA LEU A 483 30.01 3.51 10.22
C LEU A 483 30.16 3.93 8.75
N HIS A 484 31.09 3.30 8.04
CA HIS A 484 31.35 3.58 6.63
C HIS A 484 30.45 2.73 5.74
N GLY A 485 29.28 3.25 5.39
CA GLY A 485 28.39 2.66 4.40
C GLY A 485 26.93 2.99 4.65
N ALA A 486 26.31 3.74 3.74
CA ALA A 486 24.88 4.06 3.75
C ALA A 486 23.95 2.84 3.57
N HIS A 487 24.51 1.63 3.44
CA HIS A 487 23.77 0.41 3.15
C HIS A 487 23.41 -0.43 4.38
N THR A 488 24.03 -0.16 5.54
CA THR A 488 23.87 -1.03 6.73
C THR A 488 22.80 -0.53 7.71
N LEU A 489 22.41 0.75 7.65
CA LEU A 489 21.44 1.33 8.59
C LEU A 489 19.98 1.28 8.14
N LEU A 490 19.70 1.11 6.84
CA LEU A 490 18.33 0.90 6.33
C LEU A 490 17.71 -0.44 6.76
N GLN A 491 18.50 -1.35 7.33
CA GLN A 491 18.03 -2.60 7.93
C GLN A 491 17.74 -2.50 9.45
N LEU A 492 18.04 -1.38 10.10
CA LEU A 492 18.04 -1.29 11.58
C LEU A 492 16.95 -0.40 12.17
N SER A 493 16.00 0.09 11.38
CA SER A 493 14.88 0.91 11.89
C SER A 493 13.83 0.12 12.70
N HIS A 494 14.00 -1.20 12.86
CA HIS A 494 13.12 -2.08 13.64
C HIS A 494 13.85 -2.94 14.69
N VAL A 495 15.11 -2.65 15.03
CA VAL A 495 15.74 -3.32 16.18
C VAL A 495 15.48 -2.49 17.42
N GLY A 496 14.43 -2.85 18.17
CA GLY A 496 14.28 -2.45 19.56
C GLY A 496 15.52 -2.91 20.33
N LEU A 497 16.29 -1.95 20.83
CA LEU A 497 17.55 -2.20 21.53
C LEU A 497 17.22 -2.91 22.86
N ILE A 498 17.47 -4.22 22.95
CA ILE A 498 17.36 -4.97 24.21
C ILE A 498 18.50 -4.48 25.11
N VAL A 499 18.17 -3.67 26.12
CA VAL A 499 19.09 -3.34 27.21
C VAL A 499 18.78 -4.29 28.36
N PRO A 500 19.63 -5.28 28.67
CA PRO A 500 19.47 -6.04 29.89
C PRO A 500 19.74 -5.11 31.08
N LEU A 501 18.74 -4.93 31.95
CA LEU A 501 19.01 -4.52 33.32
C LEU A 501 19.74 -5.70 33.98
N GLY A 502 21.00 -5.48 34.38
CA GLY A 502 21.69 -6.41 35.25
C GLY A 502 20.92 -6.49 36.57
N GLU A 503 20.38 -7.66 36.89
CA GLU A 503 19.98 -7.96 38.26
C GLU A 503 21.26 -7.97 39.11
N ASP A 504 21.28 -7.14 40.14
CA ASP A 504 22.30 -7.17 41.18
C ASP A 504 22.42 -8.61 41.69
N GLN A 505 23.60 -9.19 41.58
CA GLN A 505 23.92 -10.40 42.31
C GLN A 505 23.82 -10.09 43.81
N GLU A 506 22.73 -10.53 44.44
CA GLU A 506 22.70 -10.73 45.88
C GLU A 506 23.88 -11.63 46.25
N GLN A 507 24.90 -11.00 46.85
CA GLN A 507 25.95 -11.69 47.58
C GLN A 507 25.30 -12.42 48.76
N THR A 508 24.94 -13.69 48.58
CA THR A 508 24.85 -14.61 49.70
C THR A 508 26.26 -14.91 50.18
N SER A 509 26.72 -14.12 51.14
CA SER A 509 27.88 -14.39 51.98
C SER A 509 27.58 -15.61 52.86
N SER A 510 28.21 -16.74 52.59
CA SER A 510 28.32 -17.86 53.53
C SER A 510 29.79 -18.04 53.93
N GLU A 511 30.11 -17.58 55.14
CA GLU A 511 31.20 -17.95 56.07
C GLU A 511 31.08 -16.94 57.23
N LEU A 512 30.39 -17.25 58.33
CA LEU A 512 30.70 -18.24 59.37
C LEU A 512 29.46 -18.99 59.87
#